data_AF-A0A822E885-F1
#
_entry.id   AF-A0A822E885-F1
#
_cell.length_a   1.000
_cell.length_b   1.000
_cell.length_c   1.000
_cell.angle_alpha   90.00
_cell.angle_beta   90.00
_cell.angle_gamma   90.00
#
_symmetry.space_group_name_H-M   'P 1'
#
loop_
_entity.id
_entity.type
_entity.pdbx_description
1 polymer ?
#
loop_
_entity_poly.entity_id
_entity_poly.type
_entity_poly.pdbx_seq_one_letter_code
_entity_poly.pdbx_strand_id
1 'polypeptide(L)'
;MFELNDLFDTFLFRTTTLTGFLFYWLPIICIFSPTYLSPFAFVDSTQEFKAYRMVQYDLYGQAYGSRQAFISSEVRLWSHTNLNRKAVLIRLEKLTIERFRSLISKGINSLFIVIPSTNTPSWTNEQKSDICDLETILLGESISIPVYFLPETQQMNDLYKSIESRRDSTKDSALAVLYDMITADGYQLSVTTGKYGQRTDSVLYNIVGKLIGHGIEERLPKILIVAHYDALGIANGLIQGADSNASGVLILLKLIRLFSKLYAKQTTRAKYNLHFLFAAGGKLNYQGSKKWIDDYHDQKHQQQLPNDVDVVVCLDSLGQSNELYMHVSKPPKETQAAGILRELLTELSEKSTYGSLNFEQIHKKILKTSDFVAWEHEKYSWSKLPGFTLSHLNSSKSCSHSSISDMRNDIQLESIERYYQYISDALIRLIFNKTDINLSIVDQTYLLSNQQSDYDQITFTKQWLTFLTNYSRSPSLLTKTHPVVVALEQYAHRYLTNVVKTTIRPNKKDPEFVFFDGDDDQGRQLYVYRIKPAIFDLVLAIFIAAYLGIIYMIAANWSMIINILLRYKPLTNTFLSSSSQYGGYKRKIN
;
A
#
# COMPACT_ATOMS: atom_id res chain seq x y z
N MET A 1 -39.65 68.26 47.43
CA MET A 1 -39.16 67.21 48.34
C MET A 1 -39.21 65.91 47.54
N PHE A 2 -38.18 65.66 46.72
CA PHE A 2 -37.96 64.37 46.07
C PHE A 2 -37.00 63.63 46.98
N GLU A 3 -37.45 62.49 47.51
CA GLU A 3 -36.70 61.73 48.52
C GLU A 3 -35.39 61.20 47.93
N LEU A 4 -34.32 61.34 48.70
CA LEU A 4 -32.98 60.82 48.39
C LEU A 4 -32.98 59.28 48.23
N ASN A 5 -34.03 58.61 48.72
CA ASN A 5 -34.27 57.18 48.59
C ASN A 5 -34.65 56.77 47.16
N ASP A 6 -35.49 57.54 46.45
CA ASP A 6 -35.91 57.19 45.08
C ASP A 6 -34.76 57.23 44.07
N LEU A 7 -33.79 58.12 44.30
CA LEU A 7 -32.58 58.25 43.46
C LEU A 7 -31.55 57.17 43.79
N PHE A 8 -31.53 56.69 45.03
CA PHE A 8 -30.74 55.53 45.45
C PHE A 8 -31.29 54.24 44.85
N ASP A 9 -32.61 54.04 44.88
CA ASP A 9 -33.26 52.84 44.34
C ASP A 9 -33.17 52.77 42.81
N THR A 10 -33.28 53.88 42.10
CA THR A 10 -33.06 53.89 40.63
C THR A 10 -31.59 53.66 40.24
N PHE A 11 -30.61 54.11 41.04
CA PHE A 11 -29.20 53.78 40.82
C PHE A 11 -28.89 52.33 41.19
N LEU A 12 -29.50 51.80 42.26
CA LEU A 12 -29.37 50.41 42.67
C LEU A 12 -29.97 49.47 41.61
N PHE A 13 -31.11 49.83 41.00
CA PHE A 13 -31.76 49.03 39.95
C PHE A 13 -30.99 49.04 38.62
N ARG A 14 -30.28 50.14 38.29
CA ARG A 14 -29.40 50.21 37.11
C ARG A 14 -28.04 49.55 37.33
N THR A 15 -27.56 49.53 38.56
CA THR A 15 -26.29 48.87 38.91
C THR A 15 -26.49 47.38 39.11
N THR A 16 -27.64 46.91 39.60
CA THR A 16 -28.01 45.48 39.66
C THR A 16 -28.23 44.86 38.28
N THR A 17 -28.72 45.62 37.30
CA THR A 17 -28.82 45.13 35.90
C THR A 17 -27.47 45.07 35.20
N LEU A 18 -26.58 46.05 35.42
CA LEU A 18 -25.23 46.05 34.83
C LEU A 18 -24.29 45.05 35.52
N THR A 19 -24.36 44.94 36.84
CA THR A 19 -23.63 43.91 37.62
C THR A 19 -24.20 42.53 37.35
N GLY A 20 -25.52 42.37 37.25
CA GLY A 20 -26.14 41.11 36.81
C GLY A 20 -25.75 40.71 35.38
N PHE A 21 -25.62 41.68 34.46
CA PHE A 21 -25.12 41.44 33.11
C PHE A 21 -23.63 41.05 33.10
N LEU A 22 -22.80 41.72 33.91
CA LEU A 22 -21.38 41.38 34.06
C LEU A 22 -21.15 40.06 34.80
N PHE A 23 -21.95 39.70 35.80
CA PHE A 23 -21.76 38.49 36.61
C PHE A 23 -22.40 37.24 36.00
N TYR A 24 -23.55 37.38 35.33
CA TYR A 24 -24.27 36.24 34.75
C TYR A 24 -24.11 36.19 33.24
N TRP A 25 -24.38 37.31 32.54
CA TRP A 25 -24.41 37.28 31.07
C TRP A 25 -23.05 37.27 30.42
N LEU A 26 -22.02 37.91 30.97
CA LEU A 26 -20.69 37.92 30.37
C LEU A 26 -19.91 36.60 30.51
N PRO A 27 -19.96 35.82 31.61
CA PRO A 27 -19.41 34.46 31.61
C PRO A 27 -20.26 33.51 30.78
N ILE A 28 -21.60 33.66 30.76
CA ILE A 28 -22.47 32.91 29.83
C ILE A 28 -22.07 33.25 28.39
N ILE A 29 -21.91 34.52 28.02
CA ILE A 29 -21.44 34.91 26.69
C ILE A 29 -20.02 34.40 26.47
N CYS A 30 -19.08 34.39 27.41
CA CYS A 30 -17.76 33.81 27.17
C CYS A 30 -17.78 32.29 27.03
N ILE A 31 -18.65 31.58 27.74
CA ILE A 31 -18.84 30.11 27.67
C ILE A 31 -19.62 29.71 26.40
N PHE A 32 -20.58 30.53 25.97
CA PHE A 32 -21.37 30.36 24.75
C PHE A 32 -20.81 31.13 23.53
N SER A 33 -19.76 31.96 23.67
CA SER A 33 -19.16 32.73 22.57
C SER A 33 -18.28 31.94 21.62
N PRO A 34 -17.68 30.77 21.97
CA PRO A 34 -17.03 29.96 20.96
C PRO A 34 -18.01 29.58 19.86
N THR A 35 -19.31 29.56 20.16
CA THR A 35 -20.40 29.20 19.24
C THR A 35 -21.04 30.38 18.50
N TYR A 36 -20.87 31.65 18.90
CA TYR A 36 -21.57 32.78 18.27
C TYR A 36 -20.70 33.93 17.71
N LEU A 37 -19.41 34.01 18.05
CA LEU A 37 -18.52 35.07 17.54
C LEU A 37 -17.74 34.71 16.26
N SER A 38 -18.03 33.56 15.66
CA SER A 38 -17.57 33.24 14.31
C SER A 38 -18.76 32.82 13.44
N PRO A 39 -18.99 33.45 12.27
CA PRO A 39 -19.97 32.97 11.30
C PRO A 39 -19.54 31.64 10.62
N PHE A 40 -18.46 31.01 11.07
CA PHE A 40 -17.77 29.93 10.34
C PHE A 40 -17.45 28.68 11.16
N ALA A 41 -17.81 28.58 12.45
CA ALA A 41 -17.53 27.39 13.25
C ALA A 41 -18.76 26.47 13.34
N PHE A 42 -19.24 25.97 12.20
CA PHE A 42 -19.77 24.62 12.20
C PHE A 42 -18.57 23.68 12.34
N VAL A 43 -18.52 22.97 13.45
CA VAL A 43 -17.60 21.87 13.71
C VAL A 43 -17.98 20.75 12.74
N ASP A 44 -17.42 20.79 11.55
CA ASP A 44 -17.37 19.69 10.59
C ASP A 44 -16.14 19.91 9.69
N SER A 45 -14.98 19.45 10.14
CA SER A 45 -13.81 19.37 9.27
C SER A 45 -13.03 18.08 9.50
N THR A 46 -13.75 16.97 9.56
CA THR A 46 -13.14 15.63 9.48
C THR A 46 -12.81 15.36 8.02
N GLN A 47 -11.54 15.47 7.65
CA GLN A 47 -11.09 14.99 6.34
C GLN A 47 -10.85 13.49 6.44
N GLU A 48 -11.37 12.75 5.47
CA GLU A 48 -11.22 11.30 5.39
C GLU A 48 -10.26 10.95 4.26
N PHE A 49 -9.22 10.20 4.59
CA PHE A 49 -8.26 9.68 3.62
C PHE A 49 -8.21 8.17 3.66
N LYS A 50 -7.96 7.54 2.51
CA LYS A 50 -7.60 6.13 2.47
C LYS A 50 -6.12 5.97 2.79
N ALA A 51 -5.81 5.24 3.84
CA ALA A 51 -4.45 4.92 4.27
C ALA A 51 -4.19 3.42 4.14
N TYR A 52 -3.09 3.06 3.49
CA TYR A 52 -2.65 1.68 3.34
C TYR A 52 -1.54 1.41 4.34
N ARG A 53 -1.69 0.37 5.14
CA ARG A 53 -0.65 0.03 6.10
C ARG A 53 0.54 -0.60 5.39
N MET A 54 1.72 -0.36 5.94
CA MET A 54 2.88 -1.16 5.61
C MET A 54 2.61 -2.65 5.88
N VAL A 55 3.16 -3.51 5.02
CA VAL A 55 3.05 -4.95 5.16
C VAL A 55 3.46 -5.42 6.56
N GLN A 56 2.73 -6.42 7.07
CA GLN A 56 3.06 -7.14 8.29
C GLN A 56 2.89 -8.63 8.07
N TYR A 57 3.97 -9.40 8.21
CA TYR A 57 3.93 -10.85 8.25
C TYR A 57 5.11 -11.38 9.06
N ASP A 58 4.96 -12.59 9.58
CA ASP A 58 6.07 -13.31 10.21
C ASP A 58 6.40 -14.53 9.33
N LEU A 59 7.69 -14.79 9.10
CA LEU A 59 8.16 -15.90 8.28
C LEU A 59 9.25 -16.65 9.07
N TYR A 60 9.05 -17.96 9.26
CA TYR A 60 9.85 -18.82 10.15
C TYR A 60 10.13 -18.19 11.53
N GLY A 61 9.13 -17.51 12.10
CA GLY A 61 9.23 -16.84 13.42
C GLY A 61 9.97 -15.50 13.41
N GLN A 62 10.52 -15.04 12.28
CA GLN A 62 11.07 -13.70 12.12
C GLN A 62 9.96 -12.74 11.70
N ALA A 63 9.87 -11.59 12.37
CA ALA A 63 8.85 -10.59 12.09
C ALA A 63 9.33 -9.57 11.05
N TYR A 64 8.46 -9.23 10.10
CA TYR A 64 8.75 -8.26 9.04
C TYR A 64 7.72 -7.14 9.00
N GLY A 65 8.21 -5.93 8.70
CA GLY A 65 7.40 -4.73 8.52
C GLY A 65 6.79 -4.19 9.81
N SER A 66 5.64 -3.50 9.71
CA SER A 66 5.12 -2.68 10.81
C SER A 66 4.32 -3.49 11.84
N ARG A 67 4.66 -3.37 13.12
CA ARG A 67 4.05 -4.14 14.23
C ARG A 67 2.93 -3.43 14.97
N GLN A 68 2.70 -2.15 14.71
CA GLN A 68 1.62 -1.38 15.32
C GLN A 68 0.65 -0.88 14.26
N ALA A 69 -0.60 -0.73 14.65
CA ALA A 69 -1.69 -0.34 13.77
C ALA A 69 -2.43 0.90 14.28
N PHE A 70 -2.65 1.00 15.59
CA PHE A 70 -3.39 2.10 16.19
C PHE A 70 -2.61 3.41 16.11
N ILE A 71 -3.29 4.49 15.70
CA ILE A 71 -2.72 5.84 15.69
C ILE A 71 -3.77 6.80 16.24
N SER A 72 -3.32 7.65 17.16
CA SER A 72 -4.01 8.87 17.58
C SER A 72 -2.97 9.88 18.03
N SER A 73 -2.45 10.68 17.11
CA SER A 73 -1.40 11.66 17.43
C SER A 73 -1.42 12.87 16.51
N GLU A 74 -0.94 14.01 17.05
CA GLU A 74 -0.77 15.24 16.28
C GLU A 74 0.29 15.07 15.19
N VAL A 75 0.00 15.58 14.00
CA VAL A 75 0.86 15.54 12.82
C VAL A 75 1.84 16.71 12.78
N ARG A 76 3.06 16.40 12.39
CA ARG A 76 4.07 17.38 11.99
C ARG A 76 4.77 16.93 10.73
N LEU A 77 5.37 17.88 10.02
CA LEU A 77 6.24 17.57 8.91
C LEU A 77 7.60 17.10 9.43
N TRP A 78 8.30 16.31 8.61
CA TRP A 78 9.65 15.85 8.90
C TRP A 78 10.68 16.99 9.12
N SER A 79 10.40 18.18 8.56
CA SER A 79 11.23 19.38 8.70
C SER A 79 11.16 20.01 10.09
N HIS A 80 10.13 19.67 10.87
CA HIS A 80 9.92 20.26 12.19
C HIS A 80 10.91 19.68 13.21
N THR A 81 11.27 20.49 14.20
CA THR A 81 12.31 20.21 15.21
C THR A 81 11.84 19.20 16.25
N ASN A 82 10.63 19.36 16.77
CA ASN A 82 10.10 18.55 17.86
C ASN A 82 9.10 17.51 17.34
N LEU A 83 9.59 16.28 17.16
CA LEU A 83 8.87 15.15 16.56
C LEU A 83 8.55 14.02 17.55
N ASN A 84 9.00 14.16 18.81
CA ASN A 84 8.83 13.12 19.82
C ASN A 84 7.33 12.87 20.11
N ARG A 85 6.90 11.61 20.02
CA ARG A 85 5.49 11.19 20.16
C ARG A 85 4.50 11.85 19.19
N LYS A 86 4.98 12.37 18.06
CA LYS A 86 4.13 12.95 17.01
C LYS A 86 4.04 12.03 15.80
N ALA A 87 2.99 12.21 15.01
CA ALA A 87 2.87 11.60 13.69
C ALA A 87 3.69 12.43 12.69
N VAL A 88 4.55 11.78 11.90
CA VAL A 88 5.35 12.47 10.87
C VAL A 88 4.74 12.24 9.50
N LEU A 89 4.52 13.32 8.76
CA LEU A 89 4.10 13.30 7.36
C LEU A 89 5.29 13.63 6.45
N ILE A 90 5.56 12.75 5.47
CA ILE A 90 6.66 12.90 4.51
C ILE A 90 6.25 12.39 3.13
N ARG A 91 6.75 13.01 2.05
CA ARG A 91 6.58 12.51 0.68
C ARG A 91 7.62 11.42 0.39
N LEU A 92 7.25 10.38 -0.37
CA LEU A 92 8.14 9.28 -0.71
C LEU A 92 9.44 9.77 -1.38
N GLU A 93 9.35 10.74 -2.30
CA GLU A 93 10.49 11.37 -2.98
C GLU A 93 11.54 11.98 -2.03
N LYS A 94 11.11 12.40 -0.83
CA LYS A 94 11.98 13.04 0.16
C LYS A 94 12.46 12.06 1.22
N LEU A 95 12.02 10.81 1.18
CA LEU A 95 12.36 9.81 2.18
C LEU A 95 13.64 9.08 1.76
N THR A 96 14.75 9.40 2.41
CA THR A 96 16.01 8.65 2.28
C THR A 96 16.22 7.74 3.49
N ILE A 97 17.11 6.75 3.37
CA ILE A 97 17.44 5.81 4.46
C ILE A 97 17.96 6.55 5.70
N GLU A 98 18.81 7.57 5.50
CA GLU A 98 19.34 8.39 6.58
C GLU A 98 18.22 9.16 7.30
N ARG A 99 17.31 9.76 6.52
CA ARG A 99 16.16 10.49 7.08
C ARG A 99 15.27 9.53 7.85
N PHE A 100 14.97 8.36 7.31
CA PHE A 100 14.19 7.33 8.00
C PHE A 100 14.80 6.94 9.35
N ARG A 101 16.11 6.63 9.38
CA ARG A 101 16.84 6.32 10.64
C ARG A 101 16.82 7.48 11.62
N SER A 102 16.98 8.71 11.13
CA SER A 102 16.91 9.92 11.96
C SER A 102 15.52 10.16 12.57
N LEU A 103 14.45 9.77 11.87
CA LEU A 103 13.09 9.89 12.38
C LEU A 103 12.84 8.85 13.48
N ILE A 104 13.30 7.62 13.30
CA ILE A 104 13.22 6.59 14.34
C ILE A 104 14.00 7.00 15.59
N SER A 105 15.22 7.53 15.43
CA SER A 105 16.05 7.95 16.58
C SER A 105 15.45 9.12 17.37
N LYS A 106 14.64 9.98 16.73
CA LYS A 106 13.89 11.06 17.38
C LYS A 106 12.68 10.61 18.19
N GLY A 107 12.30 9.32 18.16
CA GLY A 107 11.19 8.78 18.94
C GLY A 107 9.81 9.18 18.41
N ILE A 108 9.60 9.10 17.09
CA ILE A 108 8.29 9.36 16.47
C ILE A 108 7.24 8.33 16.88
N ASN A 109 5.97 8.73 16.93
CA ASN A 109 4.86 7.82 17.25
C ASN A 109 4.33 7.06 16.02
N SER A 110 4.31 7.71 14.86
CA SER A 110 3.82 7.12 13.61
C SER A 110 4.43 7.79 12.39
N LEU A 111 4.53 7.06 11.29
CA LEU A 111 5.06 7.57 10.02
C LEU A 111 3.99 7.46 8.92
N PHE A 112 3.72 8.59 8.26
CA PHE A 112 2.82 8.69 7.13
C PHE A 112 3.62 9.09 5.88
N ILE A 113 3.61 8.23 4.88
CA ILE A 113 4.34 8.40 3.63
C ILE A 113 3.34 8.69 2.52
N VAL A 114 3.45 9.86 1.90
CA VAL A 114 2.62 10.24 0.75
C VAL A 114 3.29 9.69 -0.52
N ILE A 115 2.57 8.82 -1.23
CA ILE A 115 2.97 8.25 -2.52
C ILE A 115 2.32 9.09 -3.62
N PRO A 116 3.08 9.50 -4.65
CA PRO A 116 2.50 10.25 -5.75
C PRO A 116 1.41 9.46 -6.47
N SER A 117 0.42 10.18 -6.99
CA SER A 117 -0.69 9.56 -7.73
C SER A 117 -0.19 8.88 -9.01
N THR A 118 -0.87 7.84 -9.47
CA THR A 118 -0.54 7.06 -10.69
C THR A 118 -0.50 7.87 -12.00
N ASN A 119 -0.89 9.16 -11.96
CA ASN A 119 -0.89 10.06 -13.10
C ASN A 119 0.39 10.92 -13.19
N THR A 120 1.31 10.81 -12.24
CA THR A 120 2.61 11.49 -12.30
C THR A 120 3.56 10.79 -13.28
N PRO A 121 4.49 11.54 -13.91
CA PRO A 121 5.45 10.97 -14.84
C PRO A 121 6.22 9.80 -14.20
N SER A 122 6.61 8.86 -15.04
CA SER A 122 7.48 7.74 -14.70
C SER A 122 8.67 8.24 -13.86
N TRP A 123 8.86 7.63 -12.68
CA TRP A 123 10.02 7.87 -11.82
C TRP A 123 11.32 7.83 -12.63
N THR A 124 12.25 8.74 -12.35
CA THR A 124 13.58 8.65 -12.96
C THR A 124 14.27 7.37 -12.49
N ASN A 125 15.19 6.82 -13.30
CA ASN A 125 15.90 5.59 -12.95
C ASN A 125 16.66 5.72 -11.62
N GLU A 126 17.18 6.93 -11.31
CA GLU A 126 17.82 7.24 -10.03
C GLU A 126 16.83 7.16 -8.86
N GLN A 127 15.65 7.79 -9.00
CA GLN A 127 14.61 7.71 -7.98
C GLN A 127 14.10 6.28 -7.76
N LYS A 128 13.98 5.48 -8.83
CA LYS A 128 13.61 4.06 -8.72
C LYS A 128 14.66 3.30 -7.91
N SER A 129 15.95 3.59 -8.10
CA SER A 129 17.04 2.98 -7.32
C SER A 129 16.99 3.38 -5.85
N ASP A 130 16.80 4.68 -5.55
CA ASP A 130 16.73 5.16 -4.16
C ASP A 130 15.53 4.58 -3.40
N ILE A 131 14.37 4.53 -4.07
CA ILE A 131 13.18 3.87 -3.54
C ILE A 131 13.51 2.42 -3.25
N CYS A 132 14.21 1.75 -4.18
CA CYS A 132 14.56 0.35 -4.04
C CYS A 132 15.35 0.01 -2.77
N ASP A 133 16.41 0.78 -2.54
CA ASP A 133 17.30 0.56 -1.41
C ASP A 133 16.52 0.78 -0.11
N LEU A 134 15.58 1.73 -0.12
CA LEU A 134 14.65 1.96 0.97
C LEU A 134 13.64 0.80 1.15
N GLU A 135 13.02 0.28 0.08
CA GLU A 135 12.07 -0.84 0.21
C GLU A 135 12.76 -2.10 0.72
N THR A 136 13.99 -2.35 0.29
CA THR A 136 14.78 -3.52 0.72
C THR A 136 14.99 -3.49 2.24
N ILE A 137 15.31 -2.32 2.79
CA ILE A 137 15.50 -2.14 4.24
C ILE A 137 14.15 -2.24 4.97
N LEU A 138 13.12 -1.55 4.47
CA LEU A 138 11.79 -1.54 5.08
C LEU A 138 11.16 -2.95 5.12
N LEU A 139 11.29 -3.73 4.04
CA LEU A 139 10.77 -5.10 3.99
C LEU A 139 11.63 -6.09 4.78
N GLY A 140 12.93 -5.80 4.95
CA GLY A 140 13.86 -6.67 5.67
C GLY A 140 13.84 -6.51 7.20
N GLU A 141 13.38 -5.37 7.72
CA GLU A 141 13.41 -5.06 9.16
C GLU A 141 12.00 -5.04 9.78
N SER A 142 11.92 -5.39 11.07
CA SER A 142 10.71 -5.20 11.87
C SER A 142 10.66 -3.78 12.42
N ILE A 143 9.62 -3.03 12.09
CA ILE A 143 9.42 -1.66 12.56
C ILE A 143 8.36 -1.67 13.67
N SER A 144 8.72 -1.20 14.86
CA SER A 144 7.81 -1.14 16.01
C SER A 144 6.71 -0.09 15.86
N ILE A 145 6.96 0.93 15.05
CA ILE A 145 6.09 2.08 14.80
C ILE A 145 5.08 1.76 13.68
N PRO A 146 3.84 2.27 13.75
CA PRO A 146 2.88 2.18 12.65
C PRO A 146 3.32 3.05 11.47
N VAL A 147 3.49 2.42 10.30
CA VAL A 147 3.80 3.10 9.03
C VAL A 147 2.62 2.96 8.08
N TYR A 148 2.13 4.09 7.58
CA TYR A 148 1.02 4.16 6.63
C TYR A 148 1.41 4.91 5.37
N PHE A 149 0.87 4.45 4.26
CA PHE A 149 1.05 4.98 2.92
C PHE A 149 -0.25 5.63 2.47
N LEU A 150 -0.15 6.85 1.98
CA LEU A 150 -1.26 7.68 1.56
C LEU A 150 -1.10 8.00 0.09
N PRO A 151 -2.06 7.64 -0.78
CA PRO A 151 -2.03 8.11 -2.16
C PRO A 151 -2.21 9.63 -2.17
N GLU A 152 -1.44 10.31 -3.02
CA GLU A 152 -1.51 11.76 -3.16
C GLU A 152 -2.87 12.15 -3.76
N THR A 153 -3.61 12.97 -3.01
CA THR A 153 -4.88 13.57 -3.41
C THR A 153 -4.78 15.09 -3.25
N GLN A 154 -5.66 15.84 -3.92
CA GLN A 154 -5.69 17.30 -3.79
C GLN A 154 -5.89 17.74 -2.34
N GLN A 155 -6.79 17.07 -1.61
CA GLN A 155 -7.03 17.31 -0.19
C GLN A 155 -5.78 17.06 0.69
N MET A 156 -5.00 16.02 0.37
CA MET A 156 -3.74 15.74 1.07
C MET A 156 -2.69 16.83 0.80
N ASN A 157 -2.67 17.38 -0.41
CA ASN A 157 -1.78 18.50 -0.75
C ASN A 157 -2.17 19.79 -0.02
N ASP A 158 -3.47 20.04 0.15
CA ASP A 158 -3.95 21.17 0.94
C ASP A 158 -3.63 20.99 2.43
N LEU A 159 -3.79 19.76 2.97
CA LEU A 159 -3.35 19.41 4.32
C LEU A 159 -1.84 19.63 4.47
N TYR A 160 -1.02 19.11 3.55
CA TYR A 160 0.43 19.25 3.59
C TYR A 160 0.85 20.73 3.61
N LYS A 161 0.24 21.57 2.75
CA LYS A 161 0.47 23.02 2.73
C LYS A 161 0.01 23.72 4.01
N SER A 162 -1.09 23.28 4.62
CA SER A 162 -1.58 23.85 5.89
C SER A 162 -0.65 23.53 7.06
N ILE A 163 0.01 22.37 7.04
CA ILE A 163 1.00 22.00 8.06
C ILE A 163 2.32 22.72 7.80
N GLU A 164 2.74 22.87 6.54
CA GLU A 164 3.94 23.63 6.13
C GLU A 164 3.80 25.13 6.43
N SER A 165 2.58 25.62 6.28
CA SER A 165 1.94 26.72 6.98
C SER A 165 2.55 27.17 8.30
N ARG A 166 2.72 26.17 9.14
CA ARG A 166 2.97 26.32 10.57
C ARG A 166 4.44 26.63 10.79
N ARG A 167 4.70 27.80 11.38
CA ARG A 167 6.06 28.18 11.78
C ARG A 167 6.54 27.29 12.92
N ASP A 168 7.72 26.72 12.73
CA ASP A 168 8.47 26.04 13.78
C ASP A 168 9.38 27.09 14.45
N SER A 169 8.76 27.96 15.27
CA SER A 169 9.42 29.12 15.88
C SER A 169 10.27 28.73 17.09
N THR A 170 11.43 28.10 16.85
CA THR A 170 12.45 27.91 17.90
C THR A 170 13.43 29.08 17.99
N LYS A 171 13.33 30.07 17.09
CA LYS A 171 14.25 31.22 16.99
C LYS A 171 13.62 32.57 17.36
N ASP A 172 12.34 32.60 17.71
CA ASP A 172 11.61 33.83 18.02
C ASP A 172 11.50 34.10 19.52
N SER A 173 11.15 35.34 19.87
CA SER A 173 10.94 35.77 21.26
C SER A 173 9.87 34.92 21.95
N ALA A 174 10.06 34.60 23.24
CA ALA A 174 9.18 33.69 24.00
C ALA A 174 7.68 34.07 23.96
N LEU A 175 7.34 35.36 23.88
CA LEU A 175 5.96 35.82 23.74
C LEU A 175 5.37 35.54 22.35
N ALA A 176 6.16 35.65 21.29
CA ALA A 176 5.74 35.30 19.94
C ALA A 176 5.53 33.78 19.82
N VAL A 177 6.41 32.99 20.43
CA VAL A 177 6.26 31.53 20.51
C VAL A 177 4.99 31.15 21.27
N LEU A 178 4.67 31.82 22.39
CA LEU A 178 3.43 31.59 23.11
C LEU A 178 2.19 32.01 22.30
N TYR A 179 2.23 33.16 21.62
CA TYR A 179 1.13 33.61 20.78
C TYR A 179 0.85 32.64 19.62
N ASP A 180 1.90 32.16 18.96
CA ASP A 180 1.80 31.15 17.90
C ASP A 180 1.28 29.81 18.47
N MET A 181 1.72 29.41 19.67
CA MET A 181 1.20 28.20 20.33
C MET A 181 -0.27 28.29 20.71
N ILE A 182 -0.81 29.49 20.98
CA ILE A 182 -2.22 29.67 21.35
C ILE A 182 -3.10 29.75 20.10
N THR A 183 -2.60 30.39 19.04
CA THR A 183 -3.38 30.67 17.83
C THR A 183 -3.30 29.56 16.78
N ALA A 184 -2.20 28.81 16.73
CA ALA A 184 -2.01 27.75 15.75
C ALA A 184 -2.94 26.56 15.98
N ASP A 185 -3.54 26.08 14.91
CA ASP A 185 -4.29 24.83 14.90
C ASP A 185 -3.35 23.63 14.76
N GLY A 186 -3.59 22.61 15.58
CA GLY A 186 -3.00 21.30 15.42
C GLY A 186 -3.86 20.43 14.51
N TYR A 187 -3.23 19.50 13.82
CA TYR A 187 -3.93 18.43 13.10
C TYR A 187 -3.63 17.12 13.81
N GLN A 188 -4.66 16.34 14.15
CA GLN A 188 -4.53 15.02 14.74
C GLN A 188 -4.99 13.97 13.75
N LEU A 189 -4.14 12.98 13.50
CA LEU A 189 -4.49 11.81 12.72
C LEU A 189 -4.96 10.71 13.64
N SER A 190 -6.09 10.12 13.28
CA SER A 190 -6.57 8.92 13.93
C SER A 190 -6.93 7.86 12.89
N VAL A 191 -6.51 6.63 13.18
CA VAL A 191 -6.91 5.46 12.41
C VAL A 191 -7.73 4.59 13.33
N THR A 192 -8.97 4.33 12.94
CA THR A 192 -9.80 3.35 13.65
C THR A 192 -9.30 1.96 13.30
N THR A 193 -8.69 1.29 14.27
CA THR A 193 -8.30 -0.11 14.11
C THR A 193 -9.31 -0.98 14.82
N GLY A 194 -9.96 -1.87 14.05
CA GLY A 194 -10.81 -2.94 14.61
C GLY A 194 -9.99 -3.99 15.37
N LYS A 195 -10.43 -5.25 15.36
CA LYS A 195 -9.68 -6.35 15.98
C LYS A 195 -8.31 -6.49 15.30
N TYR A 196 -7.27 -6.05 15.99
CA TYR A 196 -5.88 -6.19 15.57
C TYR A 196 -5.31 -7.47 16.19
N GLY A 197 -4.85 -8.41 15.36
CA GLY A 197 -4.31 -9.67 15.84
C GLY A 197 -3.76 -10.56 14.73
N GLN A 198 -3.11 -11.64 15.15
CA GLN A 198 -2.69 -12.71 14.25
C GLN A 198 -3.92 -13.38 13.63
N ARG A 199 -3.92 -13.51 12.30
CA ARG A 199 -4.97 -14.21 11.57
C ARG A 199 -4.86 -15.71 11.82
N THR A 200 -5.90 -16.31 12.40
CA THR A 200 -5.92 -17.74 12.75
C THR A 200 -5.93 -18.65 11.51
N ASP A 201 -6.54 -18.19 10.41
CA ASP A 201 -6.66 -18.92 9.15
C ASP A 201 -5.83 -18.26 8.05
N SER A 202 -4.50 -18.34 8.18
CA SER A 202 -3.57 -17.97 7.11
C SER A 202 -3.51 -19.13 6.09
N VAL A 203 -4.09 -18.95 4.90
CA VAL A 203 -4.16 -20.00 3.87
C VAL A 203 -3.76 -19.42 2.51
N LEU A 204 -2.94 -20.17 1.77
CA LEU A 204 -2.60 -19.88 0.38
C LEU A 204 -3.20 -20.94 -0.56
N TYR A 205 -3.42 -20.59 -1.82
CA TYR A 205 -4.10 -21.47 -2.80
C TYR A 205 -3.25 -21.67 -4.04
N ASN A 206 -2.74 -22.87 -4.25
CA ASN A 206 -2.15 -23.25 -5.53
C ASN A 206 -3.24 -23.74 -6.48
N ILE A 207 -3.03 -23.50 -7.77
CA ILE A 207 -3.89 -24.05 -8.83
C ILE A 207 -2.99 -24.88 -9.73
N VAL A 208 -3.28 -26.18 -9.80
CA VAL A 208 -2.55 -27.15 -10.64
C VAL A 208 -3.49 -27.66 -11.72
N GLY A 209 -3.05 -27.66 -12.97
CA GLY A 209 -3.77 -28.33 -14.06
C GLY A 209 -2.82 -29.18 -14.90
N LYS A 210 -3.35 -30.24 -15.52
CA LYS A 210 -2.55 -31.17 -16.33
C LYS A 210 -3.09 -31.34 -17.75
N LEU A 211 -2.19 -31.57 -18.69
CA LEU A 211 -2.47 -32.10 -20.01
C LEU A 211 -1.78 -33.45 -20.14
N ILE A 212 -2.56 -34.48 -20.41
CA ILE A 212 -2.08 -35.85 -20.45
C ILE A 212 -1.54 -36.15 -21.85
N GLY A 213 -0.34 -36.72 -21.95
CA GLY A 213 0.25 -37.12 -23.22
C GLY A 213 -0.45 -38.31 -23.87
N HIS A 214 -0.02 -38.67 -25.08
CA HIS A 214 -0.48 -39.84 -25.79
C HIS A 214 0.20 -41.09 -25.23
N GLY A 215 -0.55 -41.92 -24.51
CA GLY A 215 -0.05 -43.15 -23.87
C GLY A 215 -0.63 -43.35 -22.47
N ILE A 216 0.02 -44.22 -21.70
CA ILE A 216 -0.33 -44.49 -20.30
C ILE A 216 0.26 -43.37 -19.45
N GLU A 217 -0.58 -42.60 -18.76
CA GLU A 217 -0.20 -41.41 -18.00
C GLU A 217 1.03 -41.64 -17.09
N GLU A 218 1.04 -42.73 -16.33
CA GLU A 218 2.07 -43.05 -15.34
C GLU A 218 3.45 -43.35 -15.94
N ARG A 219 3.50 -43.74 -17.22
CA ARG A 219 4.74 -44.11 -17.94
C ARG A 219 5.28 -43.00 -18.83
N LEU A 220 4.63 -41.85 -18.88
CA LEU A 220 5.10 -40.72 -19.67
C LEU A 220 5.91 -39.75 -18.80
N PRO A 221 7.02 -39.20 -19.33
CA PRO A 221 7.76 -38.15 -18.65
C PRO A 221 6.91 -36.90 -18.43
N LYS A 222 7.20 -36.16 -17.35
CA LYS A 222 6.45 -34.97 -16.92
C LYS A 222 7.30 -33.72 -17.07
N ILE A 223 6.73 -32.67 -17.65
CA ILE A 223 7.29 -31.32 -17.67
C ILE A 223 6.40 -30.43 -16.80
N LEU A 224 7.00 -29.75 -15.84
CA LEU A 224 6.29 -28.80 -14.97
C LEU A 224 6.61 -27.37 -15.41
N ILE A 225 5.60 -26.58 -15.73
CA ILE A 225 5.72 -25.15 -16.03
C ILE A 225 5.06 -24.38 -14.90
N VAL A 226 5.83 -23.50 -14.26
CA VAL A 226 5.42 -22.81 -13.03
C VAL A 226 5.53 -21.31 -13.21
N ALA A 227 4.53 -20.59 -12.71
CA ALA A 227 4.63 -19.16 -12.45
C ALA A 227 3.93 -18.86 -11.13
N HIS A 228 4.59 -18.11 -10.26
CA HIS A 228 3.94 -17.59 -9.08
C HIS A 228 3.11 -16.36 -9.43
N TYR A 229 1.91 -16.23 -8.87
CA TYR A 229 0.98 -15.16 -9.22
C TYR A 229 0.83 -14.11 -8.11
N ASP A 230 1.62 -14.20 -7.06
CA ASP A 230 1.69 -13.22 -5.99
C ASP A 230 2.72 -12.12 -6.27
N ALA A 231 2.57 -11.00 -5.57
CA ALA A 231 3.49 -9.87 -5.60
C ALA A 231 3.69 -9.35 -4.17
N LEU A 232 4.87 -8.82 -3.87
CA LEU A 232 5.20 -8.22 -2.57
C LEU A 232 5.83 -6.85 -2.80
N GLY A 233 5.54 -5.92 -1.91
CA GLY A 233 6.07 -4.56 -1.89
C GLY A 233 5.74 -3.94 -0.53
N ILE A 234 6.06 -2.66 -0.31
CA ILE A 234 5.96 -2.08 1.03
C ILE A 234 4.52 -1.97 1.58
N ALA A 235 3.52 -1.79 0.70
CA ALA A 235 2.13 -1.62 1.11
C ALA A 235 1.20 -2.58 0.36
N ASN A 236 0.54 -3.50 1.10
CA ASN A 236 -0.27 -4.56 0.51
C ASN A 236 -1.28 -4.04 -0.53
N GLY A 237 -2.15 -3.09 -0.19
CA GLY A 237 -3.23 -2.63 -1.08
C GLY A 237 -2.78 -1.80 -2.31
N LEU A 238 -1.52 -1.37 -2.38
CA LEU A 238 -1.02 -0.51 -3.48
C LEU A 238 -0.19 -1.27 -4.52
N ILE A 239 0.17 -2.51 -4.25
CA ILE A 239 1.04 -3.30 -5.12
C ILE A 239 0.27 -3.75 -6.37
N GLN A 240 0.75 -3.36 -7.55
CA GLN A 240 0.24 -3.87 -8.84
C GLN A 240 1.02 -5.12 -9.29
N GLY A 241 2.35 -5.12 -9.10
CA GLY A 241 3.26 -6.23 -9.42
C GLY A 241 3.25 -6.62 -10.90
N ALA A 242 3.26 -5.62 -11.78
CA ALA A 242 3.03 -5.82 -13.19
C ALA A 242 4.14 -6.72 -13.79
N ASP A 243 5.41 -6.35 -13.64
CA ASP A 243 6.51 -7.23 -14.04
C ASP A 243 6.68 -8.37 -13.04
N SER A 244 6.51 -8.12 -11.74
CA SER A 244 6.68 -9.10 -10.66
C SER A 244 5.34 -9.60 -10.06
N ASN A 245 4.79 -10.75 -10.46
CA ASN A 245 5.11 -11.59 -11.61
C ASN A 245 3.88 -11.73 -12.53
N ALA A 246 3.13 -10.64 -12.79
CA ALA A 246 2.00 -10.73 -13.72
C ALA A 246 2.48 -11.07 -15.13
N SER A 247 3.66 -10.59 -15.53
CA SER A 247 4.32 -10.92 -16.80
C SER A 247 4.54 -12.44 -16.99
N GLY A 248 5.10 -13.15 -16.01
CA GLY A 248 5.31 -14.60 -16.07
C GLY A 248 3.99 -15.39 -16.10
N VAL A 249 3.00 -14.94 -15.31
CA VAL A 249 1.63 -15.51 -15.35
C VAL A 249 0.99 -15.37 -16.73
N LEU A 250 1.17 -14.23 -17.41
CA LEU A 250 0.66 -14.02 -18.77
C LEU A 250 1.25 -15.02 -19.77
N ILE A 251 2.57 -15.25 -19.71
CA ILE A 251 3.22 -16.24 -20.58
C ILE A 251 2.70 -17.63 -20.27
N LEU A 252 2.52 -17.98 -18.98
CA LEU A 252 1.94 -19.25 -18.57
C LEU A 252 0.53 -19.46 -19.12
N LEU A 253 -0.35 -18.44 -19.03
CA LEU A 253 -1.71 -18.49 -19.59
C LEU A 253 -1.70 -18.75 -21.10
N LYS A 254 -0.79 -18.09 -21.83
CA LYS A 254 -0.66 -18.28 -23.28
C LYS A 254 -0.13 -19.67 -23.63
N LEU A 255 0.86 -20.18 -22.90
CA LEU A 255 1.36 -21.54 -23.07
C LEU A 255 0.26 -22.58 -22.81
N ILE A 256 -0.58 -22.39 -21.78
CA ILE A 256 -1.75 -23.23 -21.52
C ILE A 256 -2.68 -23.26 -22.73
N ARG A 257 -3.00 -22.09 -23.31
CA ARG A 257 -3.87 -21.99 -24.49
C ARG A 257 -3.27 -22.70 -25.70
N LEU A 258 -1.98 -22.54 -25.94
CA LEU A 258 -1.26 -23.17 -27.05
C LEU A 258 -1.26 -24.70 -26.91
N PHE A 259 -0.81 -25.21 -25.77
CA PHE A 259 -0.72 -26.65 -25.53
C PHE A 259 -2.09 -27.30 -25.42
N SER A 260 -3.11 -26.61 -24.91
CA SER A 260 -4.49 -27.11 -24.92
C SER A 260 -4.98 -27.40 -26.34
N LYS A 261 -4.72 -26.49 -27.29
CA LYS A 261 -5.04 -26.70 -28.72
C LYS A 261 -4.24 -27.85 -29.33
N LEU A 262 -2.95 -27.95 -29.01
CA LEU A 262 -2.07 -29.02 -29.51
C LEU A 262 -2.47 -30.40 -28.99
N TYR A 263 -2.84 -30.51 -27.71
CA TYR A 263 -3.20 -31.79 -27.09
C TYR A 263 -4.66 -32.20 -27.37
N ALA A 264 -5.49 -31.29 -27.90
CA ALA A 264 -6.88 -31.58 -28.26
C ALA A 264 -6.99 -32.58 -29.43
N LYS A 265 -6.08 -32.52 -30.41
CA LYS A 265 -6.06 -33.47 -31.53
C LYS A 265 -5.18 -34.67 -31.19
N GLN A 266 -5.64 -35.87 -31.49
CA GLN A 266 -4.88 -37.11 -31.23
C GLN A 266 -3.56 -37.17 -32.02
N THR A 267 -3.53 -36.62 -33.23
CA THR A 267 -2.35 -36.64 -34.11
C THR A 267 -1.21 -35.74 -33.62
N THR A 268 -1.54 -34.63 -32.96
CA THR A 268 -0.58 -33.66 -32.42
C THR A 268 -0.34 -33.84 -30.93
N ARG A 269 -0.91 -34.87 -30.31
CA ARG A 269 -0.75 -35.15 -28.88
C ARG A 269 0.63 -35.78 -28.64
N ALA A 270 1.48 -35.10 -27.89
CA ALA A 270 2.84 -35.54 -27.65
C ALA A 270 2.94 -36.65 -26.58
N LYS A 271 4.11 -37.30 -26.49
CA LYS A 271 4.43 -38.34 -25.49
C LYS A 271 4.99 -37.74 -24.18
N TYR A 272 4.50 -36.57 -23.78
CA TYR A 272 4.85 -35.90 -22.53
C TYR A 272 3.56 -35.54 -21.78
N ASN A 273 3.61 -35.59 -20.45
CA ASN A 273 2.60 -34.99 -19.60
C ASN A 273 3.03 -33.57 -19.26
N LEU A 274 2.17 -32.58 -19.50
CA LEU A 274 2.44 -31.19 -19.14
C LEU A 274 1.64 -30.81 -17.91
N HIS A 275 2.34 -30.35 -16.87
CA HIS A 275 1.74 -29.85 -15.65
C HIS A 275 1.94 -28.34 -15.60
N PHE A 276 0.87 -27.60 -15.34
CA PHE A 276 0.89 -26.16 -15.17
C PHE A 276 0.55 -25.83 -13.72
N LEU A 277 1.42 -25.10 -13.05
CA LEU A 277 1.25 -24.69 -11.66
C LEU A 277 1.22 -23.17 -11.55
N PHE A 278 0.11 -22.63 -11.07
CA PHE A 278 0.05 -21.29 -10.52
C PHE A 278 0.38 -21.37 -9.03
N ALA A 279 1.62 -21.00 -8.70
CA ALA A 279 2.14 -21.07 -7.33
C ALA A 279 1.70 -19.85 -6.52
N ALA A 280 1.22 -20.08 -5.29
CA ALA A 280 0.98 -19.03 -4.31
C ALA A 280 2.16 -18.88 -3.34
N GLY A 281 2.38 -17.67 -2.83
CA GLY A 281 3.46 -17.42 -1.87
C GLY A 281 4.85 -17.59 -2.48
N GLY A 282 5.03 -17.24 -3.76
CA GLY A 282 6.34 -17.10 -4.40
C GLY A 282 7.25 -16.14 -3.64
N LYS A 283 6.73 -14.98 -3.25
CA LYS A 283 7.49 -13.98 -2.47
C LYS A 283 7.63 -14.32 -0.98
N LEU A 284 6.92 -15.34 -0.50
CA LEU A 284 7.07 -15.88 0.86
C LEU A 284 8.01 -17.09 0.88
N ASN A 285 9.13 -17.00 0.16
CA ASN A 285 10.09 -18.11 0.03
C ASN A 285 9.47 -19.34 -0.66
N TYR A 286 8.65 -19.11 -1.70
CA TYR A 286 8.10 -20.13 -2.59
C TYR A 286 7.35 -21.28 -1.89
N GLN A 287 6.46 -20.94 -0.94
CA GLN A 287 5.71 -21.96 -0.19
C GLN A 287 4.78 -22.80 -1.06
N GLY A 288 4.22 -22.20 -2.12
CA GLY A 288 3.40 -22.93 -3.08
C GLY A 288 4.17 -24.05 -3.78
N SER A 289 5.37 -23.74 -4.26
CA SER A 289 6.25 -24.68 -4.95
C SER A 289 6.71 -25.77 -3.99
N LYS A 290 7.04 -25.41 -2.74
CA LYS A 290 7.35 -26.37 -1.67
C LYS A 290 6.21 -27.36 -1.44
N LYS A 291 4.98 -26.87 -1.27
CA LYS A 291 3.82 -27.74 -1.03
C LYS A 291 3.58 -28.71 -2.19
N TRP A 292 3.77 -28.24 -3.43
CA TRP A 292 3.66 -29.10 -4.61
C TRP A 292 4.72 -30.20 -4.62
N ILE A 293 5.97 -29.89 -4.23
CA ILE A 293 7.07 -30.87 -4.12
C ILE A 293 6.73 -31.93 -3.07
N ASP A 294 6.21 -31.52 -1.91
CA ASP A 294 5.81 -32.45 -0.84
C ASP A 294 4.71 -33.39 -1.33
N ASP A 295 3.65 -32.85 -1.96
CA ASP A 295 2.56 -33.63 -2.55
C ASP A 295 3.07 -34.58 -3.65
N TYR A 296 4.07 -34.15 -4.44
CA TYR A 296 4.70 -34.96 -5.48
C TYR A 296 5.47 -36.14 -4.90
N HIS A 297 6.25 -35.93 -3.83
CA HIS A 297 6.96 -37.00 -3.15
C HIS A 297 6.00 -38.00 -2.51
N ASP A 298 4.94 -37.52 -1.87
CA ASP A 298 3.90 -38.37 -1.28
C ASP A 298 3.26 -39.27 -2.35
N GLN A 299 2.92 -38.72 -3.51
CA GLN A 299 2.39 -39.50 -4.64
C GLN A 299 3.41 -40.50 -5.20
N LYS A 300 4.67 -40.09 -5.35
CA LYS A 300 5.75 -40.97 -5.83
C LYS A 300 5.96 -42.17 -4.90
N HIS A 301 5.88 -41.95 -3.58
CA HIS A 301 5.98 -43.01 -2.59
C HIS A 301 4.76 -43.94 -2.60
N GLN A 302 3.56 -43.40 -2.70
CA GLN A 302 2.32 -44.19 -2.70
C GLN A 302 2.13 -45.01 -3.99
N GLN A 303 2.43 -44.42 -5.14
CA GLN A 303 2.14 -45.01 -6.45
C GLN A 303 3.34 -45.72 -7.08
N GLN A 304 4.52 -45.69 -6.45
CA GLN A 304 5.78 -46.25 -6.98
C GLN A 304 6.02 -45.88 -8.45
N LEU A 305 5.71 -44.62 -8.79
CA LEU A 305 5.75 -44.15 -10.18
C LEU A 305 7.18 -44.30 -10.74
N PRO A 306 7.35 -45.02 -11.87
CA PRO A 306 8.66 -45.27 -12.45
C PRO A 306 9.29 -44.00 -13.07
N ASN A 307 8.47 -43.00 -13.42
CA ASN A 307 8.92 -41.80 -14.12
C ASN A 307 8.98 -40.56 -13.23
N ASP A 308 10.12 -39.87 -13.32
CA ASP A 308 10.36 -38.60 -12.64
C ASP A 308 9.91 -37.41 -13.49
N VAL A 309 9.95 -36.22 -12.89
CA VAL A 309 9.84 -34.96 -13.61
C VAL A 309 11.15 -34.71 -14.36
N ASP A 310 11.07 -34.57 -15.69
CA ASP A 310 12.23 -34.40 -16.56
C ASP A 310 12.81 -32.98 -16.48
N VAL A 311 11.93 -31.98 -16.38
CA VAL A 311 12.32 -30.57 -16.24
C VAL A 311 11.22 -29.72 -15.61
N VAL A 312 11.62 -28.80 -14.74
CA VAL A 312 10.79 -27.74 -14.18
C VAL A 312 11.21 -26.39 -14.78
N VAL A 313 10.28 -25.71 -15.44
CA VAL A 313 10.46 -24.39 -16.05
C VAL A 313 9.72 -23.36 -15.20
N CYS A 314 10.44 -22.51 -14.48
CA CYS A 314 9.85 -21.44 -13.70
C CYS A 314 9.91 -20.12 -14.50
N LEU A 315 8.80 -19.41 -14.59
CA LEU A 315 8.70 -18.12 -15.28
C LEU A 315 8.59 -17.00 -14.24
N ASP A 316 9.50 -16.03 -14.27
CA ASP A 316 9.53 -14.90 -13.34
C ASP A 316 9.98 -13.62 -14.06
N SER A 317 9.29 -12.49 -13.87
CA SER A 317 9.68 -11.18 -14.41
C SER A 317 10.17 -11.21 -15.87
N LEU A 318 9.27 -11.16 -16.84
CA LEU A 318 9.54 -11.24 -18.29
C LEU A 318 8.90 -10.08 -19.07
N GLY A 319 8.72 -8.91 -18.44
CA GLY A 319 7.95 -7.79 -19.00
C GLY A 319 8.73 -6.56 -19.50
N GLN A 320 10.00 -6.37 -19.12
CA GLN A 320 10.67 -5.06 -19.26
C GLN A 320 11.86 -5.01 -20.24
N SER A 321 12.79 -5.97 -20.20
CA SER A 321 14.00 -5.93 -21.05
C SER A 321 13.91 -6.90 -22.24
N ASN A 322 14.95 -6.90 -23.09
CA ASN A 322 15.14 -7.87 -24.19
C ASN A 322 16.24 -8.90 -23.85
N GLU A 323 16.77 -8.86 -22.64
CA GLU A 323 17.78 -9.79 -22.14
C GLU A 323 17.05 -10.90 -21.40
N LEU A 324 17.43 -12.15 -21.65
CA LEU A 324 16.81 -13.30 -21.01
C LEU A 324 17.88 -14.14 -20.33
N TYR A 325 17.72 -14.30 -19.02
CA TYR A 325 18.62 -15.09 -18.20
C TYR A 325 17.97 -16.40 -17.80
N MET A 326 18.69 -17.49 -18.02
CA MET A 326 18.37 -18.81 -17.48
C MET A 326 19.16 -19.02 -16.19
N HIS A 327 18.47 -18.90 -15.05
CA HIS A 327 19.06 -19.12 -13.73
C HIS A 327 19.06 -20.61 -13.39
N VAL A 328 20.25 -21.14 -13.11
CA VAL A 328 20.45 -22.55 -12.75
C VAL A 328 21.25 -22.69 -11.47
N SER A 329 20.83 -23.64 -10.63
CA SER A 329 21.54 -24.00 -9.40
C SER A 329 22.63 -25.06 -9.62
N LYS A 330 22.44 -25.90 -10.63
CA LYS A 330 23.40 -26.89 -11.11
C LYS A 330 23.34 -26.84 -12.64
N PRO A 331 24.47 -26.72 -13.33
CA PRO A 331 24.47 -26.75 -14.79
C PRO A 331 23.88 -28.10 -15.25
N PRO A 332 22.82 -28.10 -16.07
CA PRO A 332 22.20 -29.34 -16.53
C PRO A 332 23.16 -30.08 -17.46
N LYS A 333 23.13 -31.41 -17.41
CA LYS A 333 23.88 -32.22 -18.38
C LYS A 333 23.21 -32.10 -19.76
N GLU A 334 24.01 -32.11 -20.81
CA GLU A 334 23.50 -32.01 -22.20
C GLU A 334 22.50 -33.12 -22.56
N THR A 335 22.63 -34.31 -21.95
CA THR A 335 21.68 -35.41 -22.15
C THR A 335 20.35 -35.24 -21.44
N GLN A 336 20.23 -34.33 -20.47
CA GLN A 336 18.99 -34.09 -19.74
C GLN A 336 18.10 -33.12 -20.52
N ALA A 337 16.77 -33.25 -20.36
CA ALA A 337 15.80 -32.36 -20.99
C ALA A 337 16.09 -30.86 -20.75
N ALA A 338 16.56 -30.51 -19.54
CA ALA A 338 16.98 -29.15 -19.21
C ALA A 338 18.22 -28.68 -19.99
N GLY A 339 19.16 -29.58 -20.29
CA GLY A 339 20.36 -29.29 -21.09
C GLY A 339 20.03 -29.13 -22.57
N ILE A 340 19.17 -30.00 -23.10
CA ILE A 340 18.63 -29.91 -24.47
C ILE A 340 17.87 -28.59 -24.65
N LEU A 341 17.01 -28.25 -23.69
CA LEU A 341 16.24 -27.00 -23.75
C LEU A 341 17.17 -25.77 -23.75
N ARG A 342 18.22 -25.76 -22.92
CA ARG A 342 19.23 -24.70 -22.94
C ARG A 342 19.88 -24.54 -24.31
N GLU A 343 20.32 -25.64 -24.91
CA GLU A 343 20.94 -25.63 -26.25
C GLU A 343 19.97 -25.08 -27.30
N LEU A 344 18.73 -25.56 -27.30
CA LEU A 344 17.67 -25.05 -28.17
C LEU A 344 17.42 -23.55 -27.97
N LEU A 345 17.42 -23.06 -26.73
CA LEU A 345 17.28 -21.63 -26.46
C LEU A 345 18.47 -20.84 -27.04
N THR A 346 19.70 -21.30 -26.81
CA THR A 346 20.89 -20.65 -27.37
C THR A 346 20.82 -20.58 -28.90
N GLU A 347 20.53 -21.70 -29.57
CA GLU A 347 20.38 -21.75 -31.03
C GLU A 347 19.24 -20.86 -31.56
N LEU A 348 18.11 -20.83 -30.85
CA LEU A 348 16.99 -19.98 -31.25
C LEU A 348 17.26 -18.50 -31.04
N SER A 349 18.15 -18.12 -30.11
CA SER A 349 18.49 -16.71 -29.85
C SER A 349 19.25 -16.08 -31.01
N GLU A 350 19.99 -16.88 -31.79
CA GLU A 350 20.76 -16.41 -32.96
C GLU A 350 19.86 -16.12 -34.18
N LYS A 351 18.59 -16.55 -34.15
CA LYS A 351 17.67 -16.30 -35.26
C LYS A 351 17.18 -14.86 -35.27
N SER A 352 17.27 -14.24 -36.45
CA SER A 352 16.72 -12.91 -36.72
C SER A 352 15.20 -12.80 -36.52
N THR A 353 14.47 -13.93 -36.51
CA THR A 353 13.00 -13.98 -36.32
C THR A 353 12.56 -13.38 -34.98
N TYR A 354 13.39 -13.48 -33.94
CA TYR A 354 13.04 -13.04 -32.59
C TYR A 354 13.64 -11.66 -32.23
N GLY A 355 14.22 -10.95 -33.20
CA GLY A 355 14.91 -9.67 -32.98
C GLY A 355 16.21 -9.84 -32.18
N SER A 356 16.76 -8.74 -31.67
CA SER A 356 17.95 -8.75 -30.80
C SER A 356 17.59 -9.24 -29.39
N LEU A 357 17.43 -10.55 -29.21
CA LEU A 357 17.24 -11.18 -27.90
C LEU A 357 18.56 -11.78 -27.44
N ASN A 358 19.09 -11.27 -26.32
CA ASN A 358 20.32 -11.79 -25.74
C ASN A 358 19.96 -12.87 -24.72
N PHE A 359 20.38 -14.11 -24.97
CA PHE A 359 20.16 -15.22 -24.05
C PHE A 359 21.46 -15.61 -23.34
N GLU A 360 21.44 -15.62 -22.01
CA GLU A 360 22.59 -16.01 -21.20
C GLU A 360 22.18 -16.97 -20.07
N GLN A 361 23.06 -17.91 -19.73
CA GLN A 361 22.87 -18.79 -18.58
C GLN A 361 23.66 -18.26 -17.38
N ILE A 362 22.96 -18.01 -16.27
CA ILE A 362 23.58 -17.62 -15.00
C ILE A 362 23.54 -18.82 -14.05
N HIS A 363 24.72 -19.27 -13.62
CA HIS A 363 24.85 -20.32 -12.62
C HIS A 363 25.18 -19.73 -11.25
N LYS A 364 24.33 -20.04 -10.26
CA LYS A 364 24.57 -19.69 -8.86
C LYS A 364 24.51 -20.94 -7.98
N LYS A 365 25.60 -21.20 -7.26
CA LYS A 365 25.66 -22.31 -6.32
C LYS A 365 24.74 -22.05 -5.13
N ILE A 366 23.82 -22.97 -4.88
CA ILE A 366 22.88 -22.92 -3.76
C ILE A 366 23.56 -23.33 -2.45
N LEU A 367 23.33 -22.55 -1.39
CA LEU A 367 23.69 -22.91 -0.03
C LEU A 367 22.52 -23.69 0.58
N LYS A 368 22.79 -24.88 1.12
CA LYS A 368 21.74 -25.69 1.80
C LYS A 368 21.43 -25.22 3.22
N THR A 369 22.27 -24.34 3.77
CA THR A 369 22.16 -23.84 5.15
C THR A 369 21.24 -22.65 5.27
N SER A 370 20.89 -21.97 4.17
CA SER A 370 20.01 -20.82 4.19
C SER A 370 18.56 -21.26 4.09
N ASP A 371 17.72 -20.76 4.99
CA ASP A 371 16.27 -21.01 4.95
C ASP A 371 15.59 -20.30 3.77
N PHE A 372 16.19 -19.20 3.30
CA PHE A 372 15.70 -18.38 2.20
C PHE A 372 16.29 -18.80 0.86
N VAL A 373 15.42 -18.82 -0.14
CA VAL A 373 15.72 -19.11 -1.53
C VAL A 373 15.56 -17.84 -2.37
N ALA A 374 16.48 -17.62 -3.29
CA ALA A 374 16.47 -16.45 -4.17
C ALA A 374 15.54 -16.63 -5.36
N TRP A 375 15.51 -17.84 -5.94
CA TRP A 375 14.75 -18.17 -7.13
C TRP A 375 13.94 -19.45 -6.95
N GLU A 376 12.77 -19.51 -7.59
CA GLU A 376 11.84 -20.63 -7.43
C GLU A 376 12.47 -22.00 -7.70
N HIS A 377 13.31 -22.10 -8.74
CA HIS A 377 13.97 -23.34 -9.13
C HIS A 377 14.91 -23.93 -8.05
N GLU A 378 15.40 -23.14 -7.10
CA GLU A 378 16.29 -23.64 -6.05
C GLU A 378 15.53 -24.60 -5.10
N LYS A 379 14.22 -24.38 -4.86
CA LYS A 379 13.38 -25.31 -4.08
C LYS A 379 13.30 -26.68 -4.75
N TYR A 380 13.08 -26.70 -6.06
CA TYR A 380 13.06 -27.94 -6.85
C TYR A 380 14.44 -28.63 -6.84
N SER A 381 15.52 -27.86 -6.95
CA SER A 381 16.88 -28.41 -6.90
C SER A 381 17.25 -29.03 -5.54
N TRP A 382 16.74 -28.48 -4.43
CA TRP A 382 16.86 -29.11 -3.09
C TRP A 382 16.20 -30.49 -3.06
N SER A 383 15.04 -30.65 -3.70
CA SER A 383 14.34 -31.94 -3.87
C SER A 383 14.94 -32.86 -4.95
N LYS A 384 16.07 -32.46 -5.55
CA LYS A 384 16.76 -33.17 -6.66
C LYS A 384 15.97 -33.21 -7.97
N LEU A 385 15.00 -32.31 -8.15
CA LEU A 385 14.31 -32.14 -9.42
C LEU A 385 15.10 -31.17 -10.31
N PRO A 386 15.33 -31.50 -11.59
CA PRO A 386 15.99 -30.60 -12.53
C PRO A 386 15.06 -29.42 -12.85
N GLY A 387 15.55 -28.19 -12.64
CA GLY A 387 14.76 -27.01 -12.92
C GLY A 387 15.58 -25.74 -13.03
N PHE A 388 15.02 -24.75 -13.70
CA PHE A 388 15.61 -23.44 -13.93
C PHE A 388 14.53 -22.35 -13.92
N THR A 389 14.94 -21.11 -13.66
CA THR A 389 14.08 -19.93 -13.76
C THR A 389 14.48 -19.10 -14.97
N LEU A 390 13.50 -18.76 -15.81
CA LEU A 390 13.65 -17.77 -16.87
C LEU A 390 13.19 -16.42 -16.36
N SER A 391 14.09 -15.44 -16.41
CA SER A 391 13.78 -14.06 -16.05
C SER A 391 14.63 -13.09 -16.83
N HIS A 392 14.12 -11.88 -17.03
CA HIS A 392 14.89 -10.80 -17.64
C HIS A 392 15.89 -10.15 -16.67
N LEU A 393 15.82 -10.52 -15.38
CA LEU A 393 16.67 -10.00 -14.31
C LEU A 393 17.96 -10.81 -14.19
N ASN A 394 19.10 -10.13 -14.07
CA ASN A 394 20.41 -10.77 -13.87
C ASN A 394 20.59 -11.35 -12.45
N SER A 395 19.83 -10.85 -11.47
CA SER A 395 19.94 -11.18 -10.05
C SER A 395 18.57 -11.08 -9.38
N SER A 396 18.32 -11.95 -8.40
CA SER A 396 17.06 -11.94 -7.63
C SER A 396 16.96 -10.78 -6.64
N LYS A 397 18.07 -10.12 -6.31
CA LYS A 397 18.09 -8.93 -5.44
C LYS A 397 17.78 -7.62 -6.19
N SER A 398 17.42 -7.70 -7.47
CA SER A 398 17.11 -6.53 -8.26
C SER A 398 15.77 -5.93 -7.84
N CYS A 399 15.64 -4.63 -8.07
CA CYS A 399 14.52 -3.88 -7.55
C CYS A 399 13.16 -4.31 -8.08
N SER A 400 13.11 -4.61 -9.38
CA SER A 400 11.89 -4.94 -10.09
C SER A 400 11.22 -6.20 -9.51
N HIS A 401 11.92 -7.00 -8.71
CA HIS A 401 11.38 -8.20 -8.10
C HIS A 401 10.35 -7.93 -7.00
N SER A 402 10.40 -6.80 -6.29
CA SER A 402 9.45 -6.53 -5.19
C SER A 402 9.31 -5.04 -4.87
N SER A 403 8.83 -4.28 -5.85
CA SER A 403 8.76 -2.83 -5.73
C SER A 403 7.36 -2.24 -5.91
N ILE A 404 7.06 -1.18 -5.16
CA ILE A 404 5.89 -0.32 -5.43
C ILE A 404 6.04 0.47 -6.73
N SER A 405 7.27 0.64 -7.23
CA SER A 405 7.54 1.31 -8.50
C SER A 405 7.18 0.46 -9.73
N ASP A 406 6.90 -0.83 -9.55
CA ASP A 406 6.48 -1.75 -10.61
C ASP A 406 5.05 -1.42 -11.07
N MET A 407 4.97 -0.55 -12.06
CA MET A 407 3.73 -0.07 -12.67
C MET A 407 3.48 -0.72 -14.02
N ARG A 408 2.20 -0.85 -14.37
CA ARG A 408 1.76 -1.35 -15.67
C ARG A 408 2.40 -0.62 -16.87
N ASN A 409 2.64 0.67 -16.77
CA ASN A 409 3.15 1.50 -17.87
C ASN A 409 4.60 1.17 -18.25
N ASP A 410 5.36 0.55 -17.35
CA ASP A 410 6.76 0.18 -17.61
C ASP A 410 6.89 -1.08 -18.50
N ILE A 411 5.81 -1.84 -18.66
CA ILE A 411 5.81 -3.12 -19.39
C ILE A 411 5.68 -2.91 -20.89
N GLN A 412 6.56 -3.59 -21.63
CA GLN A 412 6.52 -3.67 -23.07
C GLN A 412 5.73 -4.91 -23.49
N LEU A 413 4.53 -4.70 -24.07
CA LEU A 413 3.66 -5.80 -24.53
C LEU A 413 4.33 -6.64 -25.62
N GLU A 414 5.12 -6.01 -26.50
CA GLU A 414 5.84 -6.69 -27.58
C GLU A 414 6.91 -7.66 -27.06
N SER A 415 7.57 -7.31 -25.95
CA SER A 415 8.57 -8.15 -25.31
C SER A 415 7.94 -9.42 -24.72
N ILE A 416 6.76 -9.32 -24.12
CA ILE A 416 5.99 -10.47 -23.63
C ILE A 416 5.59 -11.41 -24.79
N GLU A 417 5.15 -10.85 -25.92
CA GLU A 417 4.80 -11.63 -27.12
C GLU A 417 6.02 -12.39 -27.66
N ARG A 418 7.16 -11.70 -27.77
CA ARG A 418 8.43 -12.27 -28.21
C ARG A 418 8.91 -13.39 -27.29
N TYR A 419 8.91 -13.18 -25.97
CA TYR A 419 9.30 -14.21 -25.01
C TYR A 419 8.36 -15.41 -25.04
N TYR A 420 7.05 -15.17 -25.18
CA TYR A 420 6.09 -16.26 -25.36
C TYR A 420 6.42 -17.10 -26.60
N GLN A 421 6.63 -16.46 -27.76
CA GLN A 421 6.97 -17.18 -28.99
C GLN A 421 8.26 -17.98 -28.83
N TYR A 422 9.31 -17.34 -28.32
CA TYR A 422 10.62 -17.93 -28.10
C TYR A 422 10.58 -19.14 -27.15
N ILE A 423 9.94 -19.01 -25.98
CA ILE A 423 9.81 -20.09 -25.00
C ILE A 423 8.91 -21.21 -25.56
N SER A 424 7.84 -20.86 -26.28
CA SER A 424 6.93 -21.85 -26.84
C SER A 424 7.59 -22.70 -27.93
N ASP A 425 8.41 -22.11 -28.80
CA ASP A 425 9.13 -22.82 -29.86
C ASP A 425 10.15 -23.80 -29.24
N ALA A 426 10.92 -23.35 -28.24
CA ALA A 426 11.85 -24.20 -27.52
C ALA A 426 11.16 -25.40 -26.83
N LEU A 427 10.03 -25.17 -26.17
CA LEU A 427 9.26 -26.25 -25.52
C LEU A 427 8.67 -27.23 -26.53
N ILE A 428 8.11 -26.75 -27.64
CA ILE A 428 7.55 -27.61 -28.68
C ILE A 428 8.66 -28.49 -29.29
N ARG A 429 9.83 -27.93 -29.57
CA ARG A 429 10.99 -28.68 -30.08
C ARG A 429 11.43 -29.79 -29.14
N LEU A 430 11.51 -29.49 -27.83
CA LEU A 430 11.83 -30.47 -26.80
C LEU A 430 10.77 -31.60 -26.77
N ILE A 431 9.49 -31.24 -26.74
CA ILE A 431 8.38 -32.18 -26.58
C ILE A 431 8.24 -33.13 -27.79
N PHE A 432 8.45 -32.63 -29.01
CA PHE A 432 8.35 -33.43 -30.24
C PHE A 432 9.69 -33.98 -30.74
N ASN A 433 10.77 -33.73 -30.01
CA ASN A 433 12.14 -34.09 -30.39
C ASN A 433 12.47 -33.67 -31.84
N LYS A 434 12.21 -32.40 -32.14
CA LYS A 434 12.44 -31.81 -33.46
C LYS A 434 13.72 -30.99 -33.44
N THR A 435 14.74 -31.49 -34.13
CA THR A 435 16.04 -30.85 -34.29
C THR A 435 16.10 -29.87 -35.46
N ASP A 436 15.08 -29.83 -36.33
CA ASP A 436 15.11 -28.98 -37.53
C ASP A 436 14.87 -27.51 -37.16
N ILE A 437 15.98 -26.78 -37.03
CA ILE A 437 16.01 -25.37 -36.64
C ILE A 437 15.27 -24.50 -37.68
N ASN A 438 15.40 -24.79 -38.98
CA ASN A 438 14.87 -23.93 -40.05
C ASN A 438 13.34 -23.93 -40.19
N LEU A 439 12.65 -24.93 -39.61
CA LEU A 439 11.19 -24.89 -39.52
C LEU A 439 10.82 -23.98 -38.36
N SER A 440 10.21 -22.82 -38.63
CA SER A 440 9.33 -22.16 -37.67
C SER A 440 8.18 -23.12 -37.40
N ILE A 441 8.30 -23.93 -36.34
CA ILE A 441 7.20 -24.84 -35.94
C ILE A 441 5.99 -24.00 -35.50
N VAL A 442 6.27 -22.78 -35.03
CA VAL A 442 5.32 -21.69 -34.86
C VAL A 442 5.21 -20.85 -36.14
N ASP A 443 5.05 -21.47 -37.31
CA ASP A 443 4.26 -20.82 -38.36
C ASP A 443 2.83 -20.77 -37.80
N GLN A 444 2.54 -19.66 -37.10
CA GLN A 444 1.22 -19.35 -36.54
C GLN A 444 0.13 -19.55 -37.62
N THR A 445 0.49 -19.43 -38.89
CA THR A 445 -0.30 -19.69 -40.09
C THR A 445 -0.70 -21.15 -40.34
N TYR A 446 -0.31 -22.16 -39.55
CA TYR A 446 -0.83 -23.55 -39.73
C TYR A 446 -1.44 -24.18 -38.47
N LEU A 447 -0.96 -23.82 -37.27
CA LEU A 447 -1.54 -24.29 -36.00
C LEU A 447 -2.54 -23.29 -35.37
N LEU A 448 -2.42 -21.99 -35.71
CA LEU A 448 -3.30 -20.91 -35.26
C LEU A 448 -4.15 -20.31 -36.40
N SER A 449 -3.94 -20.72 -37.67
CA SER A 449 -4.56 -20.12 -38.87
C SER A 449 -6.06 -20.21 -38.97
N ASN A 450 -6.69 -21.04 -38.16
CA ASN A 450 -8.12 -20.92 -37.97
C ASN A 450 -8.39 -19.93 -36.82
N GLN A 451 -8.36 -18.64 -37.17
CA GLN A 451 -9.15 -17.55 -36.58
C GLN A 451 -8.59 -16.67 -35.44
N GLN A 452 -7.28 -16.46 -35.28
CA GLN A 452 -6.83 -15.38 -34.39
C GLN A 452 -5.84 -14.45 -35.06
N SER A 453 -6.26 -13.20 -35.25
CA SER A 453 -5.38 -12.13 -35.69
C SER A 453 -4.33 -11.81 -34.61
N ASP A 454 -3.16 -11.33 -34.99
CA ASP A 454 -2.14 -10.86 -34.03
C ASP A 454 -2.71 -9.79 -33.09
N TYR A 455 -3.67 -9.01 -33.58
CA TYR A 455 -4.46 -8.06 -32.81
C TYR A 455 -5.20 -8.72 -31.63
N ASP A 456 -5.74 -9.94 -31.80
CA ASP A 456 -6.43 -10.67 -30.73
C ASP A 456 -5.47 -11.16 -29.64
N GLN A 457 -4.20 -11.45 -29.98
CA GLN A 457 -3.19 -11.89 -29.02
C GLN A 457 -2.73 -10.74 -28.13
N ILE A 458 -2.39 -9.60 -28.75
CA ILE A 458 -2.00 -8.39 -28.01
C ILE A 458 -3.16 -7.89 -27.15
N THR A 459 -4.39 -7.95 -27.66
CA THR A 459 -5.59 -7.58 -26.90
C THR A 459 -5.79 -8.50 -25.70
N PHE A 460 -5.59 -9.82 -25.85
CA PHE A 460 -5.62 -10.76 -24.74
C PHE A 460 -4.58 -10.41 -23.67
N THR A 461 -3.33 -10.18 -24.07
CA THR A 461 -2.24 -9.82 -23.16
C THR A 461 -2.55 -8.51 -22.43
N LYS A 462 -3.05 -7.50 -23.14
CA LYS A 462 -3.44 -6.20 -22.56
C LYS A 462 -4.60 -6.34 -21.56
N GLN A 463 -5.63 -7.12 -21.87
CA GLN A 463 -6.78 -7.32 -20.99
C GLN A 463 -6.40 -8.06 -19.70
N TRP A 464 -5.65 -9.16 -19.81
CA TRP A 464 -5.18 -9.89 -18.63
C TRP A 464 -4.19 -9.07 -17.81
N LEU A 465 -3.29 -8.32 -18.44
CA LEU A 465 -2.41 -7.42 -17.71
C LEU A 465 -3.21 -6.38 -16.92
N THR A 466 -4.19 -5.74 -17.56
CA THR A 466 -5.11 -4.80 -16.88
C THR A 466 -5.78 -5.45 -15.68
N PHE A 467 -6.30 -6.67 -15.86
CA PHE A 467 -6.97 -7.40 -14.79
C PHE A 467 -6.03 -7.71 -13.62
N LEU A 468 -4.83 -8.24 -13.91
CA LEU A 468 -3.85 -8.63 -12.89
C LEU A 468 -3.24 -7.42 -12.15
N THR A 469 -3.15 -6.25 -12.78
CA THR A 469 -2.62 -5.02 -12.16
C THR A 469 -3.69 -4.22 -11.40
N ASN A 470 -4.98 -4.43 -11.70
CA ASN A 470 -6.07 -3.70 -11.05
C ASN A 470 -6.35 -4.21 -9.62
N TYR A 471 -5.98 -5.45 -9.32
CA TYR A 471 -6.13 -6.04 -7.99
C TYR A 471 -4.77 -6.18 -7.33
N SER A 472 -4.69 -5.89 -6.03
CA SER A 472 -3.49 -6.23 -5.27
C SER A 472 -3.35 -7.74 -5.13
N ARG A 473 -2.13 -8.24 -5.32
CA ARG A 473 -1.79 -9.67 -5.26
C ARG A 473 -0.85 -10.01 -4.12
N SER A 474 -0.90 -9.26 -3.02
CA SER A 474 -0.19 -9.63 -1.80
C SER A 474 -0.66 -11.00 -1.29
N PRO A 475 0.25 -11.91 -0.89
CA PRO A 475 -0.09 -13.22 -0.33
C PRO A 475 -1.12 -13.19 0.80
N SER A 476 -1.12 -12.12 1.61
CA SER A 476 -2.06 -11.92 2.72
C SER A 476 -3.50 -11.65 2.26
N LEU A 477 -3.67 -11.06 1.08
CA LEU A 477 -4.96 -10.66 0.50
C LEU A 477 -5.57 -11.74 -0.41
N LEU A 478 -4.75 -12.69 -0.88
CA LEU A 478 -5.15 -13.78 -1.78
C LEU A 478 -6.00 -14.84 -1.08
N THR A 479 -7.24 -14.49 -0.75
CA THR A 479 -8.25 -15.39 -0.19
C THR A 479 -8.86 -16.30 -1.25
N LYS A 480 -9.63 -17.32 -0.83
CA LYS A 480 -10.29 -18.27 -1.75
C LYS A 480 -11.19 -17.58 -2.78
N THR A 481 -11.86 -16.51 -2.34
CA THR A 481 -12.83 -15.72 -3.10
C THR A 481 -12.19 -14.56 -3.85
N HIS A 482 -10.87 -14.38 -3.75
CA HIS A 482 -10.19 -13.29 -4.42
C HIS A 482 -10.39 -13.39 -5.95
N PRO A 483 -10.77 -12.29 -6.64
CA PRO A 483 -11.11 -12.32 -8.07
C PRO A 483 -10.04 -12.95 -8.94
N VAL A 484 -8.75 -12.67 -8.67
CA VAL A 484 -7.63 -13.24 -9.44
C VAL A 484 -7.55 -14.75 -9.30
N VAL A 485 -7.70 -15.29 -8.09
CA VAL A 485 -7.64 -16.74 -7.84
C VAL A 485 -8.78 -17.45 -8.56
N VAL A 486 -9.99 -16.90 -8.46
CA VAL A 486 -11.18 -17.44 -9.12
C VAL A 486 -11.05 -17.37 -10.64
N ALA A 487 -10.53 -16.27 -11.19
CA ALA A 487 -10.33 -16.10 -12.62
C ALA A 487 -9.28 -17.07 -13.19
N LEU A 488 -8.16 -17.26 -12.48
CA LEU A 488 -7.12 -18.23 -12.86
C LEU A 488 -7.65 -19.67 -12.80
N GLU A 489 -8.45 -20.00 -11.77
CA GLU A 489 -9.09 -21.30 -11.62
C GLU A 489 -10.07 -21.58 -12.78
N GLN A 490 -10.96 -20.63 -13.09
CA GLN A 490 -11.88 -20.73 -14.23
C GLN A 490 -11.14 -20.84 -15.57
N TYR A 491 -10.06 -20.08 -15.75
CA TYR A 491 -9.24 -20.16 -16.95
C TYR A 491 -8.58 -21.54 -17.09
N ALA A 492 -8.01 -22.06 -16.01
CA ALA A 492 -7.43 -23.40 -15.98
C ALA A 492 -8.48 -24.46 -16.33
N HIS A 493 -9.68 -24.40 -15.73
CA HIS A 493 -10.77 -25.34 -16.04
C HIS A 493 -11.21 -25.33 -17.49
N ARG A 494 -11.11 -24.18 -18.18
CA ARG A 494 -11.47 -24.06 -19.59
C ARG A 494 -10.50 -24.78 -20.53
N TYR A 495 -9.20 -24.82 -20.20
CA TYR A 495 -8.15 -25.27 -21.12
C TYR A 495 -7.42 -26.54 -20.68
N LEU A 496 -7.39 -26.85 -19.38
CA LEU A 496 -6.65 -27.96 -18.80
C LEU A 496 -7.60 -29.05 -18.29
N THR A 497 -7.07 -30.26 -18.18
CA THR A 497 -7.78 -31.39 -17.57
C THR A 497 -7.39 -31.52 -16.10
N ASN A 498 -8.30 -32.01 -15.26
CA ASN A 498 -8.04 -32.33 -13.85
C ASN A 498 -7.39 -31.17 -13.07
N VAL A 499 -8.05 -30.02 -13.08
CA VAL A 499 -7.61 -28.85 -12.31
C VAL A 499 -7.91 -29.07 -10.83
N VAL A 500 -6.89 -28.96 -10.00
CA VAL A 500 -6.96 -29.14 -8.54
C VAL A 500 -6.45 -27.88 -7.87
N LYS A 501 -7.28 -27.36 -6.95
CA LYS A 501 -6.91 -26.26 -6.06
C LYS A 501 -6.37 -26.83 -4.75
N THR A 502 -5.06 -26.73 -4.52
CA THR A 502 -4.44 -27.22 -3.28
C THR A 502 -4.29 -26.09 -2.27
N THR A 503 -4.71 -26.34 -1.04
CA THR A 503 -4.64 -25.37 0.06
C THR A 503 -3.36 -25.58 0.86
N ILE A 504 -2.58 -24.51 1.02
CA ILE A 504 -1.37 -24.50 1.84
C ILE A 504 -1.76 -23.89 3.19
N ARG A 505 -1.64 -24.69 4.24
CA ARG A 505 -1.88 -24.25 5.62
C ARG A 505 -0.57 -24.35 6.39
N PRO A 506 -0.15 -23.31 7.12
CA PRO A 506 1.00 -23.40 7.99
C PRO A 506 0.69 -24.34 9.15
N ASN A 507 1.73 -25.01 9.66
CA ASN A 507 1.60 -25.84 10.85
C ASN A 507 1.23 -24.98 12.07
N LYS A 508 0.34 -25.48 12.93
CA LYS A 508 -0.14 -24.73 14.11
C LYS A 508 0.92 -24.50 15.18
N LYS A 509 1.87 -25.43 15.32
CA LYS A 509 2.91 -25.38 16.35
C LYS A 509 4.06 -24.46 15.93
N ASP A 510 4.56 -24.67 14.70
CA ASP A 510 5.66 -23.92 14.11
C ASP A 510 5.22 -23.41 12.72
N PRO A 511 4.51 -22.28 12.66
CA PRO A 511 3.99 -21.74 11.41
C PRO A 511 5.13 -21.19 10.54
N GLU A 512 5.20 -21.65 9.29
CA GLU A 512 6.18 -21.17 8.31
C GLU A 512 5.93 -19.72 7.91
N PHE A 513 4.66 -19.32 7.86
CA PHE A 513 4.23 -17.95 7.64
C PHE A 513 2.99 -17.64 8.48
N VAL A 514 2.89 -16.39 8.89
CA VAL A 514 1.78 -15.85 9.67
C VAL A 514 1.36 -14.51 9.11
N PHE A 515 0.06 -14.37 8.83
CA PHE A 515 -0.54 -13.08 8.46
C PHE A 515 -1.25 -12.44 9.64
N PHE A 516 -1.42 -11.14 9.55
CA PHE A 516 -2.14 -10.33 10.53
C PHE A 516 -3.42 -9.80 9.92
N ASP A 517 -4.46 -9.68 10.75
CA ASP A 517 -5.71 -9.08 10.33
C ASP A 517 -5.53 -7.58 10.12
N GLY A 518 -5.92 -7.17 8.93
CA GLY A 518 -5.96 -5.78 8.49
C GLY A 518 -6.79 -5.74 7.22
N ASP A 519 -7.83 -4.91 7.21
CA ASP A 519 -8.60 -4.58 6.00
C ASP A 519 -7.73 -3.73 5.04
N ASP A 520 -6.59 -4.29 4.65
CA ASP A 520 -5.52 -3.59 3.95
C ASP A 520 -5.79 -3.52 2.43
N ASP A 521 -6.78 -4.27 1.92
CA ASP A 521 -7.19 -4.31 0.51
C ASP A 521 -7.95 -3.04 0.08
N GLN A 522 -8.88 -2.55 0.91
CA GLN A 522 -9.71 -1.38 0.58
C GLN A 522 -9.14 -0.05 1.14
N GLY A 523 -8.03 -0.13 1.88
CA GLY A 523 -7.45 0.97 2.64
C GLY A 523 -8.28 1.28 3.90
N ARG A 524 -7.58 1.64 4.98
CA ARG A 524 -8.24 2.08 6.21
C ARG A 524 -8.64 3.54 6.11
N GLN A 525 -9.74 3.89 6.75
CA GLN A 525 -10.15 5.28 6.86
C GLN A 525 -9.27 5.98 7.90
N LEU A 526 -8.56 7.00 7.44
CA LEU A 526 -7.76 7.92 8.23
C LEU A 526 -8.57 9.19 8.42
N TYR A 527 -8.91 9.50 9.67
CA TYR A 527 -9.60 10.72 10.04
C TYR A 527 -8.60 11.77 10.47
N VAL A 528 -8.74 12.96 9.89
CA VAL A 528 -7.97 14.14 10.30
C VAL A 528 -8.88 15.07 11.07
N TYR A 529 -8.53 15.30 12.33
CA TYR A 529 -9.20 16.26 13.20
C TYR A 529 -8.35 17.53 13.32
N ARG A 530 -9.00 18.69 13.23
CA ARG A 530 -8.39 19.95 13.61
C ARG A 530 -8.59 20.14 15.11
N ILE A 531 -7.49 20.22 15.85
CA ILE A 531 -7.48 20.31 17.31
C ILE A 531 -6.82 21.61 17.78
N LYS A 532 -7.31 22.16 18.89
CA LYS A 532 -6.62 23.24 19.59
C LYS A 532 -5.59 22.66 20.57
N PRO A 533 -4.44 23.33 20.77
CA PRO A 533 -3.40 22.86 21.68
C PRO A 533 -3.81 23.03 23.14
N ALA A 534 -3.36 22.14 24.03
CA ALA A 534 -3.71 22.17 25.46
C ALA A 534 -3.31 23.46 26.19
N ILE A 535 -2.34 24.22 25.67
CA ILE A 535 -1.94 25.52 26.20
C ILE A 535 -3.08 26.55 26.08
N PHE A 536 -3.93 26.41 25.07
CA PHE A 536 -5.11 27.24 24.90
C PHE A 536 -6.03 27.16 26.13
N ASP A 537 -6.26 25.96 26.67
CA ASP A 537 -7.11 25.76 27.84
C ASP A 537 -6.51 26.39 29.11
N LEU A 538 -5.17 26.35 29.24
CA LEU A 538 -4.47 27.01 30.35
C LEU A 538 -4.59 28.53 30.27
N VAL A 539 -4.43 29.10 29.08
CA VAL A 539 -4.57 30.53 28.86
C VAL A 539 -6.02 30.97 29.07
N LEU A 540 -6.97 30.17 28.60
CA LEU A 540 -8.39 30.38 28.87
C LEU A 540 -8.68 30.36 30.38
N ALA A 541 -8.11 29.41 31.13
CA ALA A 541 -8.24 29.35 32.58
C ALA A 541 -7.64 30.59 33.27
N ILE A 542 -6.49 31.10 32.81
CA ILE A 542 -5.90 32.34 33.30
C ILE A 542 -6.83 33.53 33.02
N PHE A 543 -7.39 33.63 31.82
CA PHE A 543 -8.35 34.70 31.48
C PHE A 543 -9.60 34.63 32.35
N ILE A 544 -10.15 33.44 32.58
CA ILE A 544 -11.31 33.23 33.46
C ILE A 544 -10.97 33.64 34.90
N ALA A 545 -9.79 33.25 35.40
CA ALA A 545 -9.34 33.61 36.75
C ALA A 545 -9.12 35.12 36.91
N ALA A 546 -8.47 35.76 35.93
CA ALA A 546 -8.25 37.21 35.92
C ALA A 546 -9.58 37.96 35.86
N TYR A 547 -10.50 37.50 35.04
CA TYR A 547 -11.84 38.06 34.90
C TYR A 547 -12.64 37.99 36.21
N LEU A 548 -12.70 36.81 36.84
CA LEU A 548 -13.34 36.64 38.15
C LEU A 548 -12.66 37.49 39.23
N GLY A 549 -11.33 37.59 39.19
CA GLY A 549 -10.55 38.45 40.09
C GLY A 549 -10.88 39.94 39.93
N ILE A 550 -10.97 40.44 38.69
CA ILE A 550 -11.36 41.83 38.40
C ILE A 550 -12.78 42.09 38.89
N ILE A 551 -13.72 41.17 38.62
CA ILE A 551 -15.09 41.30 39.10
C ILE A 551 -15.14 41.35 40.63
N TYR A 552 -14.42 40.46 41.31
CA TYR A 552 -14.33 40.44 42.76
C TYR A 552 -13.76 41.76 43.30
N MET A 553 -12.70 42.29 42.69
CA MET A 553 -12.12 43.58 43.07
C MET A 553 -13.08 44.75 42.85
N ILE A 554 -13.84 44.75 41.76
CA ILE A 554 -14.88 45.75 41.48
C ILE A 554 -16.00 45.69 42.53
N ALA A 555 -16.44 44.48 42.88
CA ALA A 555 -17.48 44.27 43.89
C ALA A 555 -16.99 44.65 45.31
N ALA A 556 -15.78 44.25 45.68
CA ALA A 556 -15.20 44.54 46.99
C ALA A 556 -14.90 46.03 47.19
N ASN A 557 -14.45 46.72 46.14
CA ASN A 557 -14.15 48.16 46.16
C ASN A 557 -15.27 49.04 45.59
N TRP A 558 -16.50 48.53 45.52
CA TRP A 558 -17.64 49.23 44.93
C TRP A 558 -17.90 50.60 45.58
N SER A 559 -17.74 50.70 46.90
CA SER A 559 -17.84 51.95 47.66
C SER A 559 -16.77 52.98 47.26
N MET A 560 -15.55 52.54 46.98
CA MET A 560 -14.43 53.39 46.57
C MET A 560 -14.62 53.90 45.13
N ILE A 561 -15.15 53.04 44.24
CA ILE A 561 -15.51 53.39 42.86
C ILE A 561 -16.61 54.45 42.83
N ILE A 562 -17.66 54.31 43.65
CA ILE A 562 -18.72 55.32 43.79
C ILE A 562 -18.15 56.66 44.26
N ASN A 563 -17.24 56.65 45.24
CA ASN A 563 -16.60 57.86 45.74
C ASN A 563 -15.75 58.56 44.67
N ILE A 564 -15.04 57.81 43.81
CA ILE A 564 -14.28 58.36 42.68
C ILE A 564 -15.22 58.94 41.60
N LEU A 565 -16.32 58.25 41.30
CA LEU A 565 -17.35 58.70 40.35
C LEU A 565 -18.07 59.98 40.82
N LEU A 566 -18.35 60.08 42.12
CA LEU A 566 -18.93 61.28 42.73
C LEU A 566 -17.93 62.45 42.77
N ARG A 567 -16.62 62.16 42.86
CA ARG A 567 -15.55 63.18 42.86
C ARG A 567 -15.30 63.78 41.46
N TYR A 568 -15.67 63.08 40.39
CA TYR A 568 -15.55 63.55 39.00
C TYR A 568 -16.82 64.22 38.43
N LYS A 569 -17.86 64.48 39.25
CA LYS A 569 -18.98 65.36 38.85
C LYS A 569 -18.58 66.85 39.00
N PRO A 570 -17.85 67.40 38.03
CA PRO A 570 -18.29 68.68 37.47
C PRO A 570 -18.10 68.68 35.95
N LEU A 571 -18.93 67.97 35.17
CA LEU A 571 -18.95 68.14 33.71
C LEU A 571 -20.25 67.72 32.99
N THR A 572 -21.35 67.45 33.72
CA THR A 572 -22.64 67.04 33.13
C THR A 572 -23.80 67.98 33.43
N ASN A 573 -23.54 69.27 33.70
CA ASN A 573 -24.59 70.29 33.81
C ASN A 573 -24.80 71.13 32.53
N THR A 574 -24.15 70.83 31.42
CA THR A 574 -24.28 71.59 30.16
C THR A 574 -25.23 71.00 29.11
N PHE A 575 -25.89 69.86 29.37
CA PHE A 575 -26.77 69.22 28.37
C PHE A 575 -28.26 69.09 28.74
N LEU A 576 -28.70 69.62 29.89
CA LEU A 576 -30.10 69.51 30.35
C LEU A 576 -30.85 70.87 30.44
N SER A 577 -30.30 71.96 29.91
CA SER A 577 -30.98 73.27 29.90
C SER A 577 -31.81 73.57 28.64
N SER A 578 -32.16 72.56 27.84
CA SER A 578 -32.91 72.76 26.58
C SER A 578 -34.18 71.89 26.50
N SER A 579 -35.04 71.89 27.51
CA SER A 579 -36.44 71.45 27.32
C SER A 579 -37.37 71.76 28.50
N SER A 580 -37.70 73.04 28.70
CA SER A 580 -39.04 73.41 29.21
C SER A 580 -39.35 74.89 28.98
N GLN A 581 -39.96 75.21 27.83
CA GLN A 581 -40.96 76.29 27.71
C GLN A 581 -41.46 76.38 26.25
N TYR A 582 -42.44 75.53 25.91
CA TYR A 582 -43.40 75.83 24.86
C TYR A 582 -44.77 75.28 25.28
N GLY A 583 -45.78 76.16 25.30
CA GLY A 583 -47.15 75.78 25.00
C GLY A 583 -48.10 75.54 26.16
N GLY A 584 -48.46 76.58 26.91
CA GLY A 584 -49.76 76.63 27.59
C GLY A 584 -50.87 76.91 26.57
N TYR A 585 -51.75 75.93 26.31
CA TYR A 585 -52.99 76.14 25.56
C TYR A 585 -54.16 76.37 26.52
N LYS A 586 -54.68 77.60 26.53
CA LYS A 586 -55.98 77.96 27.09
C LYS A 586 -57.10 77.53 26.12
N ARG A 587 -58.15 76.91 26.63
CA ARG A 587 -59.50 77.00 26.07
C ARG A 587 -60.29 78.02 26.91
N LYS A 588 -60.85 79.04 26.29
CA LYS A 588 -61.84 79.95 26.89
C LYS A 588 -63.23 79.31 26.84
N ILE A 589 -64.05 79.58 27.85
CA ILE A 589 -65.50 79.71 27.68
C ILE A 589 -65.74 81.21 27.46
N ASN A 590 -66.33 81.53 26.30
CA ASN A 590 -66.77 82.82 25.76
C ASN A 590 -65.73 83.93 25.55
#